data_AF-A0A2T2YU74-F1
#
_entry.id   AF-A0A2T2YU74-F1
#
_cell.length_a   1.000
_cell.length_b   1.000
_cell.length_c   1.000
_cell.angle_alpha   90.00
_cell.angle_beta   90.00
_cell.angle_gamma   90.00
#
_symmetry.space_group_name_H-M   'P 1'
#
loop_
_entity.id
_entity.type
_entity.pdbx_description
1 polymer ?
#
loop_
_entity_poly.entity_id
_entity_poly.type
_entity_poly.pdbx_seq_one_letter_code
_entity_poly.pdbx_strand_id
1 'polypeptide(L)'
;MTTPTPGDGYRVDLDHLDAVTAAIAGLQGFVADSLAGLDARVAAAHQSWTGAGADKHRAAHQEWMKAAEEVHDGIEKMRAAAAAAHGHYSNAVAANLKLLGR
;
A
#
# COMPACT_ATOMS: atom_id res chain seq x y z
N MET A 1 -3.14 -10.21 46.36
CA MET A 1 -4.17 -9.87 45.36
C MET A 1 -3.88 -8.45 44.91
N THR A 2 -2.99 -8.31 43.93
CA THR A 2 -2.48 -7.02 43.44
C THR A 2 -3.41 -6.54 42.34
N THR A 3 -3.99 -5.35 42.52
CA THR A 3 -4.86 -4.71 41.55
C THR A 3 -4.10 -4.39 40.26
N PRO A 4 -4.69 -4.63 39.07
CA PRO A 4 -4.09 -4.20 37.81
C PRO A 4 -4.13 -2.68 37.73
N THR A 5 -2.97 -2.07 37.49
CA THR A 5 -2.83 -0.63 37.23
C THR A 5 -3.46 -0.29 35.87
N PRO A 6 -4.50 0.56 35.80
CA PRO A 6 -5.00 1.06 34.52
C PRO A 6 -4.06 2.19 34.07
N GLY A 7 -3.30 1.99 32.99
CA GLY A 7 -2.33 2.99 32.56
C GLY A 7 -1.58 2.73 31.27
N ASP A 8 -1.54 1.49 30.76
CA ASP A 8 -0.93 1.21 29.46
C ASP A 8 -1.96 1.44 28.35
N GLY A 9 -2.46 2.68 28.28
CA GLY A 9 -3.25 3.14 27.15
C GLY A 9 -2.44 2.88 25.89
N TYR A 10 -3.06 2.16 24.94
CA TYR A 10 -2.53 1.81 23.62
C TYR A 10 -1.69 2.96 23.05
N ARG A 11 -0.38 2.94 23.27
CA ARG A 11 0.55 3.91 22.69
C ARG A 11 0.85 3.41 21.31
N VAL A 12 -0.06 3.68 20.38
CA VAL A 12 0.22 3.51 18.96
C VAL A 12 1.50 4.28 18.68
N ASP A 13 2.54 3.58 18.26
CA ASP A 13 3.78 4.20 17.80
C ASP A 13 3.49 4.83 16.44
N LEU A 14 3.10 6.10 16.49
CA LEU A 14 2.71 6.89 15.32
C LEU A 14 3.90 7.08 14.37
N ASP A 15 5.12 7.14 14.89
CA ASP A 15 6.34 7.24 14.08
C ASP A 15 6.59 5.93 13.32
N HIS A 16 6.37 4.78 13.98
CA HIS A 16 6.43 3.47 13.31
C HIS A 16 5.36 3.32 12.24
N LEU A 17 4.14 3.82 12.49
CA LEU A 17 3.04 3.80 11.52
C LEU A 17 3.36 4.66 10.28
N ASP A 18 3.99 5.82 10.47
CA ASP A 18 4.44 6.68 9.37
C ASP A 18 5.56 6.02 8.56
N ALA A 19 6.54 5.42 9.23
CA ALA A 19 7.62 4.70 8.56
C ALA A 19 7.10 3.54 7.69
N VAL A 20 6.16 2.75 8.22
CA VAL A 20 5.52 1.66 7.46
C VAL A 20 4.68 2.21 6.29
N THR A 21 3.93 3.29 6.51
CA THR A 21 3.14 3.93 5.44
C THR A 21 4.02 4.45 4.30
N ALA A 22 5.16 5.06 4.63
CA ALA A 22 6.14 5.52 3.66
C ALA A 22 6.81 4.36 2.90
N ALA A 23 7.16 3.28 3.60
CA ALA A 23 7.73 2.08 2.98
C ALA A 23 6.73 1.42 1.99
N ILE A 24 5.44 1.36 2.35
CA ILE A 24 4.38 0.86 1.46
C ILE A 24 4.27 1.75 0.22
N ALA A 25 4.29 3.08 0.37
CA ALA A 25 4.26 4.00 -0.77
C ALA A 25 5.45 3.79 -1.72
N GLY A 26 6.66 3.60 -1.17
CA GLY A 26 7.85 3.31 -1.97
C GLY A 26 7.74 1.99 -2.73
N LEU A 27 7.24 0.94 -2.09
CA LEU A 27 7.01 -0.36 -2.73
C LEU A 27 5.97 -0.26 -3.87
N GLN A 28 4.90 0.51 -3.67
CA GLN A 28 3.89 0.72 -4.72
C GLN A 28 4.48 1.37 -5.96
N GLY A 29 5.28 2.45 -5.78
CA GLY A 29 5.97 3.10 -6.89
C GLY A 29 6.89 2.15 -7.64
N PHE A 30 7.71 1.38 -6.90
CA PHE A 30 8.60 0.38 -7.49
C PHE A 30 7.84 -0.68 -8.30
N VAL A 31 6.71 -1.18 -7.78
CA VAL A 31 5.88 -2.17 -8.48
C VAL A 31 5.27 -1.56 -9.74
N ALA A 32 4.72 -0.34 -9.67
CA ALA A 32 4.13 0.34 -10.83
C ALA A 32 5.15 0.54 -11.95
N ASP A 33 6.35 1.04 -11.61
CA ASP A 33 7.43 1.24 -12.58
C ASP A 33 7.89 -0.09 -13.21
N SER A 34 7.96 -1.14 -12.39
CA SER A 34 8.35 -2.48 -12.86
C SER A 34 7.32 -3.07 -13.84
N LEU A 35 6.02 -2.91 -13.54
CA LEU A 35 4.93 -3.36 -14.41
C LEU A 35 4.92 -2.60 -15.74
N ALA A 36 5.02 -1.27 -15.70
CA ALA A 36 5.11 -0.45 -16.90
C ALA A 36 6.33 -0.83 -17.77
N GLY A 37 7.47 -1.05 -17.11
CA GLY A 37 8.67 -1.52 -17.78
C GLY A 37 8.51 -2.90 -18.42
N LEU A 38 7.83 -3.83 -17.76
CA LEU A 38 7.59 -5.16 -18.31
C LEU A 38 6.62 -5.11 -19.49
N ASP A 39 5.54 -4.34 -19.38
CA ASP A 39 4.57 -4.15 -20.46
C ASP A 39 5.22 -3.58 -21.72
N ALA A 40 6.07 -2.56 -21.59
CA ALA A 40 6.81 -1.99 -22.72
C ALA A 40 7.73 -3.02 -23.42
N ARG A 41 8.38 -3.90 -22.64
CA ARG A 41 9.24 -4.97 -23.19
C ARG A 41 8.42 -6.04 -23.90
N VAL A 42 7.28 -6.42 -23.34
CA VAL A 42 6.34 -7.35 -23.99
C VAL A 42 5.83 -6.74 -25.29
N ALA A 43 5.37 -5.49 -25.28
CA ALA A 43 4.92 -4.79 -26.48
C ALA A 43 6.00 -4.75 -27.57
N ALA A 44 7.25 -4.49 -27.22
CA ALA A 44 8.37 -4.53 -28.16
C ALA A 44 8.59 -5.93 -28.75
N ALA A 45 8.57 -6.98 -27.93
CA ALA A 45 8.72 -8.36 -28.40
C ALA A 45 7.61 -8.77 -29.39
N HIS A 46 6.38 -8.30 -29.17
CA HIS A 46 5.22 -8.58 -30.01
C HIS A 46 5.25 -7.87 -31.38
N GLN A 47 6.22 -6.99 -31.64
CA GLN A 47 6.38 -6.37 -32.98
C GLN A 47 6.84 -7.38 -34.03
N SER A 48 7.66 -8.35 -33.63
CA SER A 48 8.19 -9.39 -34.54
C SER A 48 7.72 -10.80 -34.17
N TRP A 49 7.21 -10.99 -32.96
CA TRP A 49 6.68 -12.29 -32.51
C TRP A 49 5.21 -12.44 -32.89
N THR A 50 4.92 -13.39 -33.78
CA THR A 50 3.57 -13.63 -34.31
C THR A 50 3.17 -15.11 -34.22
N GLY A 51 1.89 -15.38 -34.46
CA GLY A 51 1.32 -16.73 -34.50
C GLY A 51 0.67 -17.13 -33.17
N ALA A 52 0.11 -18.34 -33.13
CA ALA A 52 -0.76 -18.78 -32.03
C ALA A 52 -0.11 -18.72 -30.63
N GLY A 53 1.20 -18.89 -30.54
CA GLY A 53 1.93 -18.72 -29.28
C GLY A 53 1.96 -17.26 -28.79
N ALA A 54 2.16 -16.31 -29.72
CA ALA A 54 2.09 -14.89 -29.43
C ALA A 54 0.68 -14.49 -28.97
N ASP A 55 -0.37 -14.98 -29.65
CA ASP A 55 -1.76 -14.67 -29.28
C ASP A 55 -2.10 -15.15 -27.87
N LYS A 56 -1.71 -16.38 -27.51
CA LYS A 56 -1.89 -16.93 -26.15
C LYS A 56 -1.12 -16.14 -25.10
N HIS A 57 0.12 -15.77 -25.39
CA HIS A 57 0.90 -14.94 -24.47
C HIS A 57 0.26 -13.56 -24.28
N ARG A 58 -0.22 -12.92 -25.36
CA ARG A 58 -0.86 -11.60 -25.27
C ARG A 58 -2.11 -11.65 -24.40
N ALA A 59 -2.94 -12.68 -24.56
CA ALA A 59 -4.11 -12.88 -23.70
C ALA A 59 -3.71 -13.07 -22.23
N ALA A 60 -2.76 -13.97 -21.95
CA ALA A 60 -2.28 -14.20 -20.59
C ALA A 60 -1.64 -12.95 -19.96
N HIS A 61 -0.88 -12.17 -20.74
CA HIS A 61 -0.28 -10.91 -20.30
C HIS A 61 -1.34 -9.87 -19.96
N GLN A 62 -2.40 -9.74 -20.78
CA GLN A 62 -3.51 -8.83 -20.50
C GLN A 62 -4.27 -9.21 -19.22
N GLU A 63 -4.50 -10.51 -18.99
CA GLU A 63 -5.12 -10.99 -17.75
C GLU A 63 -4.24 -10.70 -16.53
N TRP A 64 -2.94 -10.94 -16.66
CA TRP A 64 -1.97 -10.67 -15.61
C TRP A 64 -1.87 -9.18 -15.27
N MET A 65 -1.85 -8.29 -16.27
CA MET A 65 -1.82 -6.84 -16.05
C MET A 65 -3.04 -6.33 -15.28
N LYS A 66 -4.24 -6.85 -15.60
CA LYS A 66 -5.45 -6.52 -14.83
C LYS A 66 -5.35 -6.94 -13.37
N ALA A 67 -4.91 -8.17 -13.11
CA ALA A 67 -4.71 -8.65 -11.75
C ALA A 67 -3.64 -7.84 -11.00
N ALA A 68 -2.59 -7.40 -11.69
CA ALA A 68 -1.55 -6.56 -11.11
C ALA A 68 -2.07 -5.17 -10.72
N GLU A 69 -2.93 -4.56 -11.54
CA GLU A 69 -3.64 -3.31 -11.21
C GLU A 69 -4.56 -3.48 -9.98
N GLU A 70 -5.32 -4.58 -9.90
CA GLU A 70 -6.19 -4.86 -8.75
C GLU A 70 -5.39 -4.96 -7.44
N VAL A 71 -4.23 -5.61 -7.47
CA VAL A 71 -3.32 -5.70 -6.32
C VAL A 71 -2.78 -4.31 -5.94
N HIS A 72 -2.36 -3.52 -6.92
CA HIS A 72 -1.87 -2.16 -6.69
C HIS A 72 -2.93 -1.30 -6.00
N ASP A 73 -4.17 -1.33 -6.50
CA ASP A 73 -5.30 -0.59 -5.92
C ASP A 73 -5.65 -1.06 -4.52
N GLY A 74 -5.54 -2.36 -4.25
CA GLY A 74 -5.74 -2.93 -2.91
C GLY A 74 -4.72 -2.40 -1.91
N ILE A 75 -3.44 -2.36 -2.30
CA ILE A 75 -2.36 -1.83 -1.47
C ILE A 75 -2.56 -0.33 -1.22
N GLU A 76 -3.01 0.42 -2.23
CA GLU A 76 -3.31 1.85 -2.09
C GLU A 76 -4.40 2.11 -1.06
N LYS A 77 -5.48 1.34 -1.12
CA LYS A 77 -6.58 1.42 -0.14
C LYS A 77 -6.08 1.12 1.28
N MET A 78 -5.21 0.11 1.45
CA MET A 78 -4.61 -0.20 2.76
C MET A 78 -3.74 0.94 3.27
N ARG A 79 -2.91 1.54 2.42
CA ARG A 79 -2.08 2.70 2.78
C ARG A 79 -2.94 3.89 3.21
N ALA A 80 -3.98 4.21 2.43
CA ALA A 80 -4.89 5.30 2.75
C ALA A 80 -5.61 5.07 4.09
N ALA A 81 -6.03 3.84 4.38
CA ALA A 81 -6.64 3.49 5.65
C ALA A 81 -5.66 3.64 6.84
N ALA A 82 -4.39 3.24 6.66
CA ALA A 82 -3.36 3.41 7.68
C ALA A 82 -3.07 4.90 7.97
N ALA A 83 -2.96 5.73 6.93
CA ALA A 83 -2.79 7.18 7.07
C ALA A 83 -4.00 7.85 7.76
N ALA A 84 -5.23 7.43 7.42
CA ALA A 84 -6.43 7.92 8.09
C ALA A 84 -6.47 7.52 9.57
N ALA A 85 -6.09 6.29 9.90
CA ALA A 85 -5.97 5.83 11.27
C ALA A 85 -4.96 6.67 12.06
N HIS A 86 -3.78 6.94 11.50
CA HIS A 86 -2.79 7.86 12.09
C HIS A 86 -3.45 9.20 12.43
N GLY A 87 -4.12 9.85 11.46
CA GLY A 87 -4.74 11.15 11.65
C GLY A 87 -5.78 11.18 12.78
N HIS A 88 -6.60 10.12 12.89
CA HIS A 88 -7.56 9.98 13.98
C HIS A 88 -6.88 9.83 15.35
N TYR A 89 -5.81 9.03 15.45
CA TYR A 89 -5.07 8.87 16.71
C TYR A 89 -4.35 10.15 17.13
N SER A 90 -3.69 10.85 16.20
CA SER A 90 -3.00 12.12 16.48
C SER A 90 -3.96 13.22 16.94
N ASN A 91 -5.15 13.31 16.34
CA ASN A 91 -6.19 14.26 16.75
C ASN A 91 -6.78 13.94 18.12
N ALA A 92 -7.00 12.65 18.43
CA ALA A 92 -7.49 12.22 19.74
C ALA A 92 -6.48 12.52 20.86
N VAL A 93 -5.18 12.29 20.62
CA VAL A 93 -4.10 12.63 21.55
C VAL A 93 -4.02 14.15 21.77
N ALA A 94 -4.08 14.94 20.70
CA ALA A 94 -4.07 16.40 20.79
C ALA A 94 -5.30 16.95 21.54
N ALA A 95 -6.48 16.39 21.30
CA ALA A 95 -7.71 16.77 22.01
C ALA A 95 -7.62 16.43 23.51
N ASN A 96 -7.11 15.25 23.86
CA ASN A 96 -6.92 14.83 25.25
C ASN A 96 -5.87 15.68 25.98
N LEU A 97 -4.75 16.01 25.34
CA LEU A 97 -3.75 16.94 25.89
C LEU A 97 -4.34 18.34 26.14
N LYS A 98 -5.21 18.82 25.26
CA LYS A 98 -5.89 20.11 25.40
C LYS A 98 -6.97 20.13 26.50
N LEU A 99 -7.53 18.96 26.81
CA LEU A 99 -8.53 18.77 27.86
C LEU A 99 -7.88 18.57 29.23
N LEU A 100 -6.77 17.83 29.29
CA LEU A 100 -6.04 17.45 30.51
C LEU A 100 -4.92 18.44 30.89
N GLY A 101 -4.49 19.31 29.97
CA GLY A 101 -3.53 20.39 30.22
C GLY A 101 -4.17 21.67 30.80
N ARG A 102 -5.25 21.54 31.57
CA ARG A 102 -5.91 22.61 32.32
C ARG A 102 -5.83 22.31 33.80
#